data_AF-A0A3P0XAU1-F1
#
_entry.id   AF-A0A3P0XAU1-F1
#
_cell.length_a   1.000
_cell.length_b   1.000
_cell.length_c   1.000
_cell.angle_alpha   90.00
_cell.angle_beta   90.00
_cell.angle_gamma   90.00
#
_symmetry.space_group_name_H-M   'P 1'
#
loop_
_entity.id
_entity.type
_entity.pdbx_description
1 polymer ?
#
loop_
_entity_poly.entity_id
_entity_poly.type
_entity_poly.pdbx_seq_one_letter_code
_entity_poly.pdbx_strand_id
1 'polypeptide(L)'
;MRIGDALGVLTRWAIGFAFAFLLATGAAQQKTTAPLPSDPVPMPPDLAADSYEIYSELLPGREIEWGDAPRSFWLLEETTKAQPLDTPCATSGGMNPHEAIQPPQAQQAEFAEVLADFDRRCHERYGLDASKFHLKLPVRLLDEKGQERYTKRVSGFVPPRDTVMQAPPTPQEFDGAAGMHSFTAVYFNKAHTLAMTQIGMYCGGLCGNWTWVVLARMNGLWQPLPWAMMSGVS
;
A
#
# COMPACT_ATOMS: atom_id res chain seq x y z
N MET A 1 -81.89 50.51 -20.30
CA MET A 1 -81.30 51.54 -19.41
C MET A 1 -79.92 51.87 -20.01
N ARG A 2 -79.61 53.17 -20.13
CA ARG A 2 -78.64 53.83 -21.03
C ARG A 2 -77.20 53.27 -20.99
N ILE A 3 -76.56 53.00 -22.14
CA ILE A 3 -75.65 53.89 -22.96
C ILE A 3 -74.48 54.39 -22.11
N GLY A 4 -73.19 54.25 -22.43
CA GLY A 4 -72.45 53.83 -23.62
C GLY A 4 -70.99 54.34 -23.49
N ASP A 5 -70.10 53.83 -24.35
CA ASP A 5 -68.88 54.47 -24.89
C ASP A 5 -67.77 54.95 -23.92
N ALA A 6 -66.49 55.06 -24.27
CA ALA A 6 -65.61 54.54 -25.31
C ALA A 6 -64.18 55.01 -24.96
N LEU A 7 -63.18 54.23 -25.40
CA LEU A 7 -61.85 54.64 -25.90
C LEU A 7 -60.97 55.65 -25.11
N GLY A 8 -59.73 55.25 -24.80
CA GLY A 8 -58.66 56.23 -24.57
C GLY A 8 -57.31 55.71 -24.07
N VAL A 9 -56.45 55.28 -25.01
CA VAL A 9 -54.99 55.53 -25.09
C VAL A 9 -54.03 54.99 -24.01
N LEU A 10 -53.25 53.99 -24.44
CA LEU A 10 -51.80 53.74 -24.26
C LEU A 10 -51.01 54.56 -23.21
N THR A 11 -50.36 53.88 -22.26
CA THR A 11 -48.93 54.15 -21.95
C THR A 11 -48.24 52.90 -21.38
N ARG A 12 -47.08 52.60 -21.96
CA ARG A 12 -46.12 51.52 -21.66
C ARG A 12 -45.72 51.46 -20.18
N TRP A 13 -45.63 50.25 -19.60
CA TRP A 13 -44.57 49.85 -18.66
C TRP A 13 -44.25 48.35 -18.82
N ALA A 14 -42.99 48.02 -18.63
CA ALA A 14 -42.27 46.81 -19.02
C ALA A 14 -42.57 45.57 -18.15
N ILE A 15 -41.79 44.50 -18.40
CA ILE A 15 -41.62 43.21 -17.70
C ILE A 15 -42.30 42.08 -18.51
N GLY A 16 -41.60 41.21 -19.25
CA GLY A 16 -40.29 40.61 -19.02
C GLY A 16 -40.50 39.16 -18.60
N PHE A 17 -40.47 38.21 -19.55
CA PHE A 17 -40.29 36.78 -19.25
C PHE A 17 -39.68 36.08 -20.47
N ALA A 18 -38.35 36.05 -20.53
CA ALA A 18 -37.62 35.06 -21.30
C ALA A 18 -37.54 33.79 -20.44
N PHE A 19 -38.22 32.72 -20.86
CA PHE A 19 -38.03 31.40 -20.27
C PHE A 19 -36.65 30.88 -20.69
N ALA A 20 -35.65 31.11 -19.84
CA ALA A 20 -34.37 30.43 -19.93
C ALA A 20 -34.58 28.99 -19.45
N PHE A 21 -34.57 28.04 -20.39
CA PHE A 21 -34.36 26.62 -20.07
C PHE A 21 -32.94 26.45 -19.54
N LEU A 22 -32.79 26.43 -18.21
CA LEU A 22 -31.60 25.93 -17.55
C LEU A 22 -31.62 24.41 -17.67
N LEU A 23 -30.92 23.89 -18.68
CA LEU A 23 -30.47 22.50 -18.71
C LEU A 23 -29.50 22.31 -17.54
N ALA A 24 -30.03 21.79 -16.44
CA ALA A 24 -29.20 21.28 -15.35
C ALA A 24 -28.47 20.03 -15.85
N THR A 25 -27.28 20.22 -16.42
CA THR A 25 -26.31 19.14 -16.63
C THR A 25 -25.78 18.71 -15.26
N GLY A 26 -26.50 17.79 -14.63
CA GLY A 26 -25.98 17.06 -13.49
C GLY A 26 -24.80 16.21 -13.96
N ALA A 27 -23.58 16.70 -13.75
CA ALA A 27 -22.40 15.86 -13.80
C ALA A 27 -22.49 14.90 -12.61
N ALA A 28 -23.02 13.70 -12.87
CA ALA A 28 -22.86 12.59 -11.94
C ALA A 28 -21.34 12.35 -11.81
N GLN A 29 -20.76 12.74 -10.66
CA GLN A 29 -19.43 12.29 -10.29
C GLN A 29 -19.48 10.78 -10.19
N GLN A 30 -19.05 10.08 -11.24
CA GLN A 30 -18.67 8.68 -11.12
C GLN A 30 -17.59 8.65 -10.04
N LYS A 31 -17.92 8.06 -8.89
CA LYS A 31 -16.91 7.50 -8.00
C LYS A 31 -16.14 6.51 -8.86
N THR A 32 -14.96 6.90 -9.33
CA THR A 32 -14.01 5.96 -9.89
C THR A 32 -13.62 5.05 -8.73
N THR A 33 -14.30 3.90 -8.62
CA THR A 33 -13.91 2.85 -7.70
C THR A 33 -12.51 2.43 -8.12
N ALA A 34 -11.54 2.58 -7.22
CA ALA A 34 -10.20 2.08 -7.48
C ALA A 34 -10.31 0.60 -7.89
N PRO A 35 -9.62 0.18 -8.95
CA PRO A 35 -9.57 -1.20 -9.41
C PRO A 35 -9.20 -2.13 -8.27
N LEU A 36 -9.98 -3.19 -8.09
CA LEU A 36 -9.76 -4.15 -7.00
C LEU A 36 -8.46 -4.93 -7.25
N PRO A 37 -7.65 -5.16 -6.22
CA PRO A 37 -6.53 -6.10 -6.29
C PRO A 37 -7.03 -7.49 -6.71
N SER A 38 -6.13 -8.32 -7.24
CA SER A 38 -6.42 -9.73 -7.50
C SER A 38 -6.82 -10.48 -6.22
N ASP A 39 -7.62 -11.53 -6.39
CA ASP A 39 -7.91 -12.46 -5.29
C ASP A 39 -6.62 -13.16 -4.85
N PRO A 40 -6.42 -13.37 -3.54
CA PRO A 40 -5.21 -14.00 -3.07
C PRO A 40 -5.16 -15.49 -3.47
N VAL A 41 -4.00 -15.90 -3.98
CA VAL A 41 -3.72 -17.30 -4.33
C VAL A 41 -2.69 -17.90 -3.37
N PRO A 42 -2.62 -19.23 -3.23
CA PRO A 42 -1.52 -19.86 -2.50
C PRO A 42 -0.18 -19.52 -3.14
N MET A 43 0.83 -19.22 -2.32
CA MET A 43 2.19 -19.01 -2.81
C MET A 43 2.75 -20.31 -3.41
N PRO A 44 3.30 -20.29 -4.64
CA PRO A 44 3.92 -21.45 -5.27
C PRO A 44 5.01 -22.10 -4.39
N PRO A 45 5.10 -23.44 -4.31
CA PRO A 45 6.06 -24.11 -3.42
C PRO A 45 7.54 -23.77 -3.68
N ASP A 46 7.89 -23.52 -4.95
CA ASP A 46 9.22 -23.12 -5.40
C ASP A 46 9.62 -21.71 -4.96
N LEU A 47 8.64 -20.85 -4.67
CA LEU A 47 8.87 -19.51 -4.13
C LEU A 47 8.75 -19.47 -2.60
N ALA A 48 7.91 -20.33 -2.03
CA ALA A 48 7.51 -20.25 -0.63
C ALA A 48 8.70 -20.35 0.33
N ALA A 49 9.58 -21.33 0.15
CA ALA A 49 10.68 -21.56 1.08
C ALA A 49 11.58 -20.30 1.23
N ASP A 50 12.09 -19.78 0.11
CA ASP A 50 12.95 -18.58 0.12
C ASP A 50 12.16 -17.33 0.56
N SER A 51 10.89 -17.20 0.15
CA SER A 51 10.08 -16.03 0.53
C SER A 51 9.87 -15.93 2.04
N TYR A 52 9.52 -17.04 2.71
CA TYR A 52 9.36 -17.04 4.17
C TYR A 52 10.68 -16.89 4.92
N GLU A 53 11.79 -17.39 4.38
CA GLU A 53 13.14 -17.12 4.94
C GLU A 53 13.43 -15.61 4.90
N ILE A 54 13.21 -14.97 3.74
CA ILE A 54 13.39 -13.52 3.56
C ILE A 54 12.47 -12.73 4.49
N TYR A 55 11.16 -13.02 4.52
CA TYR A 55 10.25 -12.29 5.41
C TYR A 55 10.63 -12.45 6.90
N SER A 56 11.09 -13.64 7.28
CA SER A 56 11.52 -13.92 8.66
C SER A 56 12.80 -13.18 9.03
N GLU A 57 13.69 -12.89 8.08
CA GLU A 57 14.85 -12.03 8.35
C GLU A 57 14.51 -10.54 8.37
N LEU A 58 13.62 -10.09 7.49
CA LEU A 58 13.30 -8.67 7.38
C LEU A 58 12.46 -8.13 8.54
N LEU A 59 11.57 -8.94 9.14
CA LEU A 59 10.75 -8.49 10.27
C LEU A 59 11.60 -7.98 11.45
N PRO A 60 12.52 -8.77 12.04
CA PRO A 60 13.41 -8.30 13.10
C PRO A 60 14.54 -7.40 12.59
N GLY A 61 14.66 -7.23 11.28
CA GLY A 61 15.68 -6.42 10.62
C GLY A 61 15.53 -4.92 10.88
N ARG A 62 16.45 -4.14 10.31
CA ARG A 62 16.55 -2.68 10.51
C ARG A 62 16.17 -1.88 9.27
N GLU A 63 15.61 -2.56 8.27
CA GLU A 63 15.19 -1.97 7.00
C GLU A 63 14.01 -1.01 7.20
N ILE A 64 13.20 -1.25 8.23
CA ILE A 64 12.19 -0.32 8.74
C ILE A 64 12.61 0.22 10.12
N GLU A 65 12.42 1.52 10.35
CA GLU A 65 12.87 2.24 11.57
C GLU A 65 12.33 1.70 12.90
N TRP A 66 11.42 0.72 12.83
CA TRP A 66 10.72 0.13 13.97
C TRP A 66 11.23 -1.26 14.36
N GLY A 67 12.32 -1.78 13.77
CA GLY A 67 12.85 -3.12 14.06
C GLY A 67 13.02 -3.44 15.56
N ASP A 68 13.46 -2.46 16.36
CA ASP A 68 13.72 -2.61 17.81
C ASP A 68 12.53 -2.26 18.71
N ALA A 69 11.39 -1.83 18.14
CA ALA A 69 10.24 -1.43 18.93
C ALA A 69 9.69 -2.59 19.80
N PRO A 70 9.35 -2.35 21.08
CA PRO A 70 8.82 -3.40 21.95
C PRO A 70 7.55 -4.04 21.37
N ARG A 71 7.51 -5.38 21.36
CA ARG A 71 6.34 -6.15 20.90
C ARG A 71 6.30 -7.54 21.53
N SER A 72 5.11 -8.13 21.61
CA SER A 72 4.90 -9.52 22.01
C SER A 72 4.59 -10.45 20.83
N PHE A 73 4.24 -9.88 19.67
CA PHE A 73 4.02 -10.59 18.41
C PHE A 73 4.21 -9.68 17.20
N TRP A 74 4.34 -10.28 16.01
CA TRP A 74 4.31 -9.58 14.73
C TRP A 74 2.90 -9.56 14.19
N LEU A 75 2.36 -8.38 13.93
CA LEU A 75 1.05 -8.20 13.30
C LEU A 75 1.28 -7.95 11.82
N LEU A 76 0.79 -8.84 10.95
CA LEU A 76 0.99 -8.78 9.51
C LEU A 76 -0.36 -8.76 8.79
N GLU A 77 -0.41 -8.13 7.63
CA GLU A 77 -1.49 -8.40 6.67
C GLU A 77 -1.48 -9.87 6.26
N GLU A 78 -2.66 -10.49 6.09
CA GLU A 78 -2.76 -11.91 5.72
C GLU A 78 -2.36 -12.21 4.27
N THR A 79 -2.18 -11.18 3.44
CA THR A 79 -1.74 -11.31 2.06
C THR A 79 -0.61 -10.37 1.74
N THR A 80 0.22 -10.74 0.75
CA THR A 80 1.16 -9.78 0.16
C THR A 80 0.42 -8.61 -0.49
N LYS A 81 1.04 -7.43 -0.55
CA LYS A 81 0.61 -6.31 -1.38
C LYS A 81 0.94 -6.59 -2.86
N ALA A 82 0.08 -6.07 -3.72
CA ALA A 82 0.20 -6.16 -5.17
C ALA A 82 -0.32 -4.87 -5.82
N GLN A 83 0.15 -4.57 -7.04
CA GLN A 83 -0.41 -3.50 -7.86
C GLN A 83 -1.83 -3.86 -8.33
N PRO A 84 -2.76 -2.88 -8.42
CA PRO A 84 -4.06 -3.11 -9.02
C PRO A 84 -3.94 -3.65 -10.45
N LEU A 85 -4.86 -4.51 -10.88
CA LEU A 85 -4.77 -5.26 -12.15
C LEU A 85 -4.67 -4.40 -13.42
N ASP A 86 -5.08 -3.15 -13.36
CA ASP A 86 -5.07 -2.19 -14.48
C ASP A 86 -3.93 -1.17 -14.40
N THR A 87 -3.07 -1.27 -13.39
CA THR A 87 -1.96 -0.35 -13.15
C THR A 87 -0.65 -0.96 -13.65
N PRO A 88 0.08 -0.35 -14.59
CA PRO A 88 1.35 -0.91 -15.04
C PRO A 88 2.33 -1.18 -13.89
N CYS A 89 3.10 -2.27 -13.96
CA CYS A 89 4.14 -2.55 -12.97
C CYS A 89 5.26 -1.50 -13.01
N ALA A 90 5.71 -1.14 -14.21
CA ALA A 90 6.70 -0.11 -14.47
C ALA A 90 6.01 1.24 -14.68
N THR A 91 5.90 2.01 -13.59
CA THR A 91 5.38 3.39 -13.58
C THR A 91 6.50 4.36 -13.27
N SER A 92 6.35 5.60 -13.75
CA SER A 92 7.25 6.67 -13.32
C SER A 92 6.95 7.08 -11.89
N GLY A 93 7.99 7.33 -11.09
CA GLY A 93 7.87 7.78 -9.71
C GLY A 93 8.89 7.11 -8.80
N GLY A 94 9.44 7.89 -7.87
CA GLY A 94 10.57 7.49 -7.04
C GLY A 94 10.36 6.29 -6.11
N MET A 95 9.15 5.74 -5.98
CA MET A 95 8.93 4.48 -5.23
C MET A 95 8.81 3.25 -6.13
N ASN A 96 8.83 3.41 -7.45
CA ASN A 96 8.86 2.29 -8.38
C ASN A 96 10.25 1.60 -8.31
N PRO A 97 10.35 0.26 -8.20
CA PRO A 97 11.64 -0.41 -8.04
C PRO A 97 12.60 -0.20 -9.22
N HIS A 98 12.09 0.12 -10.42
CA HIS A 98 12.91 0.48 -11.59
C HIS A 98 13.68 1.80 -11.40
N GLU A 99 13.19 2.69 -10.54
CA GLU A 99 13.83 4.00 -10.23
C GLU A 99 14.44 4.03 -8.82
N ALA A 100 13.84 3.34 -7.86
CA ALA A 100 14.18 3.40 -6.44
C ALA A 100 15.42 2.60 -6.04
N ILE A 101 15.86 1.70 -6.90
CA ILE A 101 16.95 0.78 -6.62
C ILE A 101 18.02 0.97 -7.69
N GLN A 102 19.24 1.25 -7.24
CA GLN A 102 20.39 1.42 -8.13
C GLN A 102 21.45 0.37 -7.79
N PRO A 103 21.44 -0.79 -8.48
CA PRO A 103 22.49 -1.78 -8.29
C PRO A 103 23.82 -1.24 -8.82
N PRO A 104 24.98 -1.65 -8.25
CA PRO A 104 26.26 -1.34 -8.84
C PRO A 104 26.37 -1.93 -10.26
N GLN A 105 27.21 -1.32 -11.10
CA GLN A 105 27.27 -1.64 -12.54
C GLN A 105 27.45 -3.14 -12.82
N ALA A 106 28.25 -3.83 -12.01
CA ALA A 106 28.53 -5.25 -12.17
C ALA A 106 27.29 -6.15 -11.94
N GLN A 107 26.28 -5.67 -11.20
CA GLN A 107 25.08 -6.43 -10.83
C GLN A 107 23.83 -6.00 -11.62
N GLN A 108 23.95 -5.03 -12.54
CA GLN A 108 22.81 -4.52 -13.32
C GLN A 108 22.10 -5.63 -14.12
N ALA A 109 22.85 -6.55 -14.71
CA ALA A 109 22.26 -7.64 -15.50
C ALA A 109 21.46 -8.62 -14.62
N GLU A 110 21.97 -8.98 -13.44
CA GLU A 110 21.28 -9.87 -12.50
C GLU A 110 20.04 -9.18 -11.91
N PHE A 111 20.14 -7.90 -11.57
CA PHE A 111 19.00 -7.14 -11.06
C PHE A 111 17.92 -6.90 -12.13
N ALA A 112 18.30 -6.78 -13.40
CA ALA A 112 17.33 -6.72 -14.50
C ALA A 112 16.45 -7.99 -14.58
N GLU A 113 16.95 -9.15 -14.18
CA GLU A 113 16.12 -10.37 -14.08
C GLU A 113 15.10 -10.27 -12.93
N VAL A 114 15.51 -9.69 -11.80
CA VAL A 114 14.61 -9.43 -10.66
C VAL A 114 13.48 -8.48 -11.07
N LEU A 115 13.82 -7.39 -11.78
CA LEU A 115 12.84 -6.46 -12.32
C LEU A 115 11.91 -7.11 -13.34
N ALA A 116 12.43 -7.99 -14.21
CA ALA A 116 11.60 -8.74 -15.14
C ALA A 116 10.63 -9.71 -14.44
N ASP A 117 11.02 -10.28 -13.30
CA ASP A 117 10.12 -11.09 -12.47
C ASP A 117 9.06 -10.22 -11.76
N PHE A 118 9.45 -9.03 -11.26
CA PHE A 118 8.51 -8.02 -10.77
C PHE A 118 7.49 -7.62 -11.85
N ASP A 119 7.92 -7.27 -13.05
CA ASP A 119 7.03 -6.84 -14.12
C ASP A 119 6.04 -7.93 -14.56
N ARG A 120 6.42 -9.19 -14.39
CA ARG A 120 5.53 -10.33 -14.66
C ARG A 120 4.51 -10.54 -13.53
N ARG A 121 4.89 -10.31 -12.28
CA ARG A 121 4.14 -10.77 -11.09
C ARG A 121 3.68 -9.65 -10.15
N CYS A 122 3.85 -8.38 -10.49
CA CYS A 122 3.53 -7.27 -9.58
C CYS A 122 2.06 -7.23 -9.15
N HIS A 123 1.18 -7.90 -9.90
CA HIS A 123 -0.25 -8.01 -9.65
C HIS A 123 -0.65 -9.25 -8.84
N GLU A 124 0.29 -10.17 -8.59
CA GLU A 124 0.02 -11.40 -7.88
C GLU A 124 -0.05 -11.14 -6.38
N ARG A 125 -1.16 -11.57 -5.78
CA ARG A 125 -1.41 -11.46 -4.35
C ARG A 125 -1.35 -12.84 -3.74
N TYR A 126 -0.49 -13.05 -2.75
CA TYR A 126 -0.35 -14.36 -2.10
C TYR A 126 -0.92 -14.35 -0.70
N GLY A 127 -1.65 -15.40 -0.34
CA GLY A 127 -2.00 -15.69 1.05
C GLY A 127 -0.74 -16.08 1.84
N LEU A 128 -0.58 -15.47 3.01
CA LEU A 128 0.47 -15.77 3.96
C LEU A 128 0.01 -16.84 4.96
N ASP A 129 0.96 -17.61 5.48
CA ASP A 129 0.77 -18.68 6.44
C ASP A 129 1.69 -18.43 7.64
N ALA A 130 1.09 -18.11 8.78
CA ALA A 130 1.80 -17.79 10.01
C ALA A 130 2.74 -18.94 10.45
N SER A 131 2.43 -20.19 10.11
CA SER A 131 3.22 -21.36 10.52
C SER A 131 4.54 -21.50 9.77
N LYS A 132 4.69 -20.81 8.64
CA LYS A 132 5.91 -20.86 7.81
C LYS A 132 6.95 -19.82 8.18
N PHE A 133 6.62 -18.87 9.06
CA PHE A 133 7.57 -17.89 9.57
C PHE A 133 8.48 -18.51 10.63
N HIS A 134 9.78 -18.24 10.53
CA HIS A 134 10.79 -18.72 11.46
C HIS A 134 11.27 -17.59 12.37
N LEU A 135 10.41 -17.21 13.32
CA LEU A 135 10.62 -16.07 14.20
C LEU A 135 10.58 -16.48 15.68
N LYS A 136 11.28 -15.70 16.51
CA LYS A 136 11.22 -15.87 17.98
C LYS A 136 9.86 -15.48 18.57
N LEU A 137 9.20 -14.50 17.96
CA LEU A 137 7.88 -14.01 18.36
C LEU A 137 6.82 -14.54 17.40
N PRO A 138 5.60 -14.84 17.86
CA PRO A 138 4.55 -15.36 17.01
C PRO A 138 4.10 -14.33 15.97
N VAL A 139 3.56 -14.83 14.85
CA VAL A 139 2.93 -14.03 13.79
C VAL A 139 1.42 -14.11 13.92
N ARG A 140 0.76 -12.95 13.81
CA ARG A 140 -0.69 -12.83 13.72
C ARG A 140 -1.03 -12.17 12.39
N LEU A 141 -1.75 -12.90 11.55
CA LEU A 141 -2.23 -12.42 10.27
C LEU A 141 -3.57 -11.70 10.42
N LEU A 142 -3.75 -10.59 9.70
CA LEU A 142 -4.98 -9.81 9.66
C LEU A 142 -5.66 -9.89 8.30
N ASP A 143 -6.91 -10.33 8.34
CA ASP A 143 -7.84 -10.20 7.22
C ASP A 143 -8.14 -8.74 6.89
N GLU A 144 -8.71 -8.50 5.71
CA GLU A 144 -9.02 -7.15 5.23
C GLU A 144 -9.86 -6.36 6.26
N LYS A 145 -10.82 -7.03 6.91
CA LYS A 145 -11.64 -6.42 7.98
C LYS A 145 -10.81 -6.08 9.22
N GLY A 146 -9.84 -6.92 9.58
CA GLY A 146 -8.89 -6.68 10.66
C GLY A 146 -7.99 -5.49 10.36
N GLN A 147 -7.49 -5.39 9.12
CA GLN A 147 -6.69 -4.27 8.64
C GLN A 147 -7.49 -2.96 8.70
N GLU A 148 -8.76 -2.96 8.28
CA GLU A 148 -9.65 -1.80 8.37
C GLU A 148 -9.88 -1.36 9.83
N ARG A 149 -10.14 -2.32 10.74
CA ARG A 149 -10.31 -2.04 12.17
C ARG A 149 -9.04 -1.45 12.79
N TYR A 150 -7.88 -2.03 12.48
CA TYR A 150 -6.58 -1.52 12.90
C TYR A 150 -6.39 -0.10 12.40
N THR A 151 -6.53 0.11 11.08
CA THR A 151 -6.29 1.39 10.41
C THR A 151 -7.19 2.49 10.94
N LYS A 152 -8.50 2.24 11.05
CA LYS A 152 -9.47 3.21 11.58
C LYS A 152 -9.13 3.66 13.00
N ARG A 153 -8.47 2.81 13.79
CA ARG A 153 -8.08 3.16 15.16
C ARG A 153 -6.84 4.01 15.21
N VAL A 154 -5.86 3.71 14.37
CA VAL A 154 -4.52 4.34 14.44
C VAL A 154 -4.36 5.53 13.50
N SER A 155 -5.26 5.74 12.53
CA SER A 155 -5.16 6.77 11.48
C SER A 155 -5.18 8.24 11.93
N GLY A 156 -5.32 8.50 13.22
CA GLY A 156 -5.15 9.83 13.82
C GLY A 156 -4.24 9.83 15.06
N PHE A 157 -3.59 8.71 15.34
CA PHE A 157 -2.64 8.63 16.45
C PHE A 157 -1.34 9.34 16.06
N VAL A 158 -0.95 10.31 16.89
CA VAL A 158 0.35 10.96 16.84
C VAL A 158 1.03 10.67 18.18
N PRO A 159 2.17 9.95 18.20
CA PRO A 159 2.85 9.68 19.45
C PRO A 159 3.35 10.99 20.10
N PRO A 160 3.40 11.07 21.44
CA PRO A 160 4.06 12.18 22.13
C PRO A 160 5.50 12.37 21.64
N ARG A 161 5.98 13.62 21.65
CA ARG A 161 7.32 13.98 21.12
C ARG A 161 8.47 13.28 21.85
N ASP A 162 8.29 12.93 23.10
CA ASP A 162 9.24 12.23 23.96
C ASP A 162 9.14 10.70 23.83
N THR A 163 8.09 10.17 23.19
CA THR A 163 7.86 8.74 22.99
C THR A 163 7.49 8.41 21.54
N VAL A 164 8.24 8.97 20.59
CA VAL A 164 7.98 8.81 19.13
C VAL A 164 7.94 7.34 18.70
N MET A 165 8.66 6.45 19.40
CA MET A 165 8.69 5.00 19.15
C MET A 165 7.63 4.21 19.92
N GLN A 166 6.55 4.85 20.37
CA GLN A 166 5.47 4.21 21.09
C GLN A 166 4.42 3.65 20.12
N ALA A 167 4.06 2.38 20.31
CA ALA A 167 2.96 1.76 19.60
C ALA A 167 1.63 2.50 19.88
N PRO A 168 0.73 2.62 18.89
CA PRO A 168 -0.58 3.25 19.11
C PRO A 168 -1.41 2.49 20.15
N PRO A 169 -2.29 3.17 20.91
CA PRO A 169 -3.25 2.52 21.78
C PRO A 169 -4.31 1.78 20.96
N THR A 170 -4.09 0.49 20.79
CA THR A 170 -4.97 -0.43 20.08
C THR A 170 -6.00 -1.04 21.04
N PRO A 171 -7.13 -1.59 20.53
CA PRO A 171 -7.99 -2.43 21.36
C PRO A 171 -7.19 -3.65 21.83
N GLN A 172 -7.69 -4.34 22.86
CA GLN A 172 -7.06 -5.55 23.40
C GLN A 172 -6.68 -6.57 22.31
N GLU A 173 -7.41 -6.60 21.18
CA GLU A 173 -7.10 -7.47 20.05
C GLU A 173 -5.73 -7.21 19.40
N PHE A 174 -5.16 -6.00 19.47
CA PHE A 174 -3.82 -5.69 18.95
C PHE A 174 -2.83 -5.21 20.02
N ASP A 175 -3.16 -5.39 21.31
CA ASP A 175 -2.25 -5.05 22.41
C ASP A 175 -0.99 -5.90 22.33
N GLY A 176 0.19 -5.25 22.34
CA GLY A 176 1.48 -5.89 22.14
C GLY A 176 2.01 -5.91 20.70
N ALA A 177 1.27 -5.39 19.72
CA ALA A 177 1.80 -5.10 18.38
C ALA A 177 2.55 -3.75 18.37
N ALA A 178 3.69 -3.69 17.70
CA ALA A 178 4.37 -2.41 17.43
C ALA A 178 3.74 -1.64 16.25
N GLY A 179 3.13 -2.37 15.32
CA GLY A 179 2.64 -1.87 14.04
C GLY A 179 2.11 -3.03 13.19
N MET A 180 1.27 -2.73 12.20
CA MET A 180 0.84 -3.68 11.20
C MET A 180 1.85 -3.70 10.04
N HIS A 181 2.46 -4.85 9.78
CA HIS A 181 3.47 -5.03 8.77
C HIS A 181 2.86 -5.56 7.47
N SER A 182 3.49 -5.26 6.35
CA SER A 182 3.13 -5.80 5.04
C SER A 182 4.36 -6.09 4.21
N PHE A 183 4.20 -7.02 3.27
CA PHE A 183 5.20 -7.38 2.29
C PHE A 183 4.58 -7.37 0.90
N THR A 184 5.34 -7.05 -0.15
CA THR A 184 4.98 -7.52 -1.50
C THR A 184 5.38 -8.98 -1.66
N ALA A 185 5.03 -9.59 -2.79
CA ALA A 185 5.72 -10.81 -3.22
C ALA A 185 7.26 -10.58 -3.23
N VAL A 186 8.01 -11.66 -3.06
CA VAL A 186 9.45 -11.65 -3.33
C VAL A 186 9.68 -11.96 -4.80
N TYR A 187 10.49 -11.14 -5.46
CA TYR A 187 10.88 -11.28 -6.86
C TYR A 187 12.33 -11.73 -6.93
N PHE A 188 12.64 -12.68 -7.82
CA PHE A 188 13.94 -13.36 -7.86
C PHE A 188 14.60 -13.20 -9.23
N ASN A 189 15.94 -13.20 -9.24
CA ASN A 189 16.68 -13.52 -10.45
C ASN A 189 16.52 -15.01 -10.80
N LYS A 190 16.87 -15.42 -12.02
CA LYS A 190 16.67 -16.82 -12.45
C LYS A 190 17.46 -17.83 -11.63
N ALA A 191 18.57 -17.40 -11.03
CA ALA A 191 19.44 -18.24 -10.23
C ALA A 191 18.97 -18.41 -8.77
N HIS A 192 17.94 -17.66 -8.31
CA HIS A 192 17.52 -17.62 -6.91
C HIS A 192 18.67 -17.26 -5.95
N THR A 193 19.53 -16.34 -6.38
CA THR A 193 20.66 -15.80 -5.59
C THR A 193 20.51 -14.32 -5.29
N LEU A 194 19.57 -13.64 -5.95
CA LEU A 194 19.23 -12.24 -5.75
C LEU A 194 17.72 -12.12 -5.68
N ALA A 195 17.23 -11.38 -4.70
CA ALA A 195 15.81 -11.22 -4.41
C ALA A 195 15.46 -9.77 -4.11
N MET A 196 14.21 -9.38 -4.35
CA MET A 196 13.68 -8.07 -4.01
C MET A 196 12.27 -8.21 -3.44
N THR A 197 11.98 -7.47 -2.37
CA THR A 197 10.62 -7.32 -1.84
C THR A 197 10.49 -5.93 -1.22
N GLN A 198 9.27 -5.41 -1.12
CA GLN A 198 9.00 -4.25 -0.29
C GLN A 198 8.52 -4.73 1.07
N ILE A 199 9.12 -4.20 2.13
CA ILE A 199 8.60 -4.31 3.50
C ILE A 199 7.96 -2.98 3.89
N GLY A 200 6.84 -3.07 4.58
CA GLY A 200 6.11 -1.94 5.11
C GLY A 200 5.74 -2.14 6.57
N MET A 201 5.62 -1.04 7.30
CA MET A 201 4.93 -0.99 8.58
C MET A 201 3.99 0.20 8.61
N TYR A 202 2.79 -0.01 9.12
CA TYR A 202 1.81 1.02 9.41
C TYR A 202 1.46 1.02 10.90
N CYS A 203 1.61 2.16 11.56
CA CYS A 203 1.29 2.36 12.98
C CYS A 203 0.41 3.58 13.28
N GLY A 204 -0.08 4.28 12.24
CA GLY A 204 -0.81 5.54 12.39
C GLY A 204 -0.24 6.65 11.51
N GLY A 205 -0.56 7.90 11.84
CA GLY A 205 -0.13 9.05 11.05
C GLY A 205 1.34 9.39 11.31
N LEU A 206 2.12 9.59 10.24
CA LEU A 206 3.52 10.01 10.22
C LEU A 206 4.55 9.00 10.74
N CYS A 207 4.15 7.75 11.01
CA CYS A 207 5.04 6.70 11.50
C CYS A 207 5.12 5.49 10.57
N GLY A 208 4.29 5.47 9.51
CA GLY A 208 4.34 4.40 8.53
C GLY A 208 5.59 4.53 7.66
N ASN A 209 6.25 3.42 7.37
CA ASN A 209 7.43 3.39 6.52
C ASN A 209 7.36 2.18 5.59
N TRP A 210 7.66 2.40 4.30
CA TRP A 210 7.80 1.36 3.29
C TRP A 210 9.13 1.54 2.56
N THR A 211 9.87 0.45 2.42
CA THR A 211 11.11 0.45 1.66
C THR A 211 11.25 -0.81 0.84
N TRP A 212 11.88 -0.66 -0.32
CA TRP A 212 12.36 -1.81 -1.07
C TRP A 212 13.62 -2.36 -0.42
N VAL A 213 13.72 -3.68 -0.34
CA VAL A 213 14.91 -4.38 0.12
C VAL A 213 15.35 -5.33 -0.98
N VAL A 214 16.61 -5.23 -1.36
CA VAL A 214 17.27 -6.21 -2.22
C VAL A 214 18.12 -7.09 -1.33
N LEU A 215 18.04 -8.40 -1.51
CA LEU A 215 18.81 -9.37 -0.75
C LEU A 215 19.63 -10.25 -1.70
N ALA A 216 20.86 -10.57 -1.32
CA ALA A 216 21.64 -11.61 -1.97
C ALA A 216 21.77 -12.82 -1.06
N ARG A 217 21.82 -14.00 -1.67
CA ARG A 217 22.10 -15.24 -0.97
C ARG A 217 23.62 -15.39 -0.79
N MET A 218 24.09 -15.22 0.44
CA MET A 218 25.50 -15.31 0.82
C MET A 218 25.69 -16.40 1.86
N ASN A 219 26.53 -17.38 1.58
CA ASN A 219 26.78 -18.52 2.46
C ASN A 219 25.49 -19.28 2.87
N GLY A 220 24.53 -19.36 1.95
CA GLY A 220 23.25 -20.03 2.16
C GLY A 220 22.17 -19.18 2.81
N LEU A 221 22.50 -17.97 3.32
CA LEU A 221 21.57 -17.08 4.01
C LEU A 221 21.26 -15.85 3.16
N TRP A 222 20.03 -15.34 3.26
CA TRP A 222 19.64 -14.07 2.64
C TRP A 222 20.18 -12.88 3.43
N GLN A 223 20.84 -11.95 2.76
CA GLN A 223 21.42 -10.75 3.37
C GLN A 223 21.02 -9.49 2.60
N PRO A 224 20.50 -8.45 3.28
CA PRO A 224 20.18 -7.17 2.66
C PRO A 224 21.39 -6.51 2.00
N LEU A 225 21.16 -5.89 0.85
CA LEU A 225 22.12 -5.09 0.10
C LEU A 225 21.74 -3.61 0.20
N PRO A 226 22.72 -2.69 0.35
CA PRO A 226 22.46 -1.26 0.49
C PRO A 226 22.19 -0.61 -0.88
N TRP A 227 21.20 -1.11 -1.63
CA TRP A 227 20.92 -0.67 -3.02
C TRP A 227 19.65 0.17 -3.15
N ALA A 228 18.74 0.08 -2.18
CA ALA A 228 17.56 0.92 -2.13
C ALA A 228 17.97 2.33 -1.67
N MET A 229 17.52 3.35 -2.41
CA MET A 229 17.86 4.75 -2.13
C MET A 229 16.68 5.58 -1.63
N MET A 230 15.46 5.03 -1.70
CA MET A 230 14.23 5.74 -1.34
C MET A 230 13.33 4.89 -0.44
N SER A 231 12.74 5.56 0.55
CA SER A 231 11.72 5.03 1.45
C SER A 231 10.51 5.97 1.44
N GLY A 232 9.31 5.40 1.49
CA GLY A 232 8.06 6.14 1.61
C GLY A 232 7.67 6.28 3.08
N VAL A 233 7.23 7.47 3.50
CA VAL A 233 6.72 7.73 4.84
C VAL A 233 5.26 8.18 4.75
N SER A 234 4.40 7.68 5.64
CA SER A 234 3.00 8.13 5.80
C SER A 234 2.69 8.52 7.22
#